data_AF-F2J360-F1
#
_entry.id   AF-F2J360-F1
#
_cell.length_a   1.000
_cell.length_b   1.000
_cell.length_c   1.000
_cell.angle_alpha   90.00
_cell.angle_beta   90.00
_cell.angle_gamma   90.00
#
_symmetry.space_group_name_H-M   'P 1'
#
loop_
_entity.id
_entity.type
_entity.pdbx_description
1 polymer ?
#
loop_
_entity_poly.entity_id
_entity_poly.type
_entity_poly.pdbx_seq_one_letter_code
_entity_poly.pdbx_strand_id
1 'polypeptide(L)'
;MTILHIENTGVAAAELQIRTPGASATQYLAPGESLTVAEARLIALRSAEGGAVELAIENRSDALRLDLYHTSPAETKRLRGLWPRQGRGLHLGGDEDLVVLPVGTFKS
;
A
#
# COMPACT_ATOMS: atom_id res chain seq x y z
N MET A 1 -8.00 -10.91 -10.28
CA MET A 1 -8.48 -9.54 -9.99
C MET A 1 -7.27 -8.67 -9.71
N THR A 2 -7.33 -7.35 -9.92
CA THR A 2 -6.27 -6.43 -9.48
C THR A 2 -6.83 -5.51 -8.41
N ILE A 3 -6.10 -5.31 -7.33
CA ILE A 3 -6.58 -4.57 -6.16
C ILE A 3 -5.90 -3.21 -6.04
N LEU A 4 -4.57 -3.19 -6.04
CA LEU A 4 -3.80 -1.99 -5.75
C LEU A 4 -2.70 -1.82 -6.79
N HIS A 5 -2.59 -0.62 -7.35
CA HIS A 5 -1.41 -0.17 -8.07
C HIS A 5 -0.66 0.84 -7.22
N ILE A 6 0.67 0.76 -7.26
CA ILE A 6 1.58 1.54 -6.41
C ILE A 6 2.73 1.96 -7.29
N GLU A 7 3.04 3.25 -7.29
CA GLU A 7 4.20 3.83 -7.95
C GLU A 7 5.03 4.54 -6.90
N ASN A 8 6.35 4.30 -6.90
CA ASN A 8 7.28 5.03 -6.06
C ASN A 8 7.72 6.29 -6.80
N THR A 9 7.15 7.42 -6.42
CA THR A 9 7.42 8.72 -7.03
C THR A 9 8.56 9.47 -6.33
N GLY A 10 9.08 8.91 -5.23
CA GLY A 10 10.15 9.50 -4.44
C GLY A 10 11.54 9.06 -4.88
N VAL A 11 12.51 9.27 -3.98
CA VAL A 11 13.94 8.95 -4.19
C VAL A 11 14.45 7.82 -3.30
N ALA A 12 13.66 7.38 -2.31
CA ALA A 12 13.99 6.27 -1.42
C ALA A 12 13.19 5.02 -1.79
N ALA A 13 13.77 3.84 -1.61
CA ALA A 13 13.10 2.58 -1.88
C ALA A 13 12.02 2.27 -0.82
N ALA A 14 10.92 1.69 -1.29
CA ALA A 14 9.86 1.18 -0.42
C ALA A 14 9.99 -0.35 -0.26
N GLU A 15 9.69 -0.86 0.93
CA GLU A 15 9.47 -2.29 1.16
C GLU A 15 7.96 -2.53 1.30
N LEU A 16 7.47 -3.58 0.64
CA LEU A 16 6.08 -3.99 0.65
C LEU A 16 5.96 -5.41 1.16
N GLN A 17 5.16 -5.61 2.20
CA GLN A 17 4.73 -6.93 2.65
C GLN A 17 3.31 -7.19 2.18
N ILE A 18 3.14 -8.19 1.33
CA ILE A 18 1.84 -8.59 0.77
C ILE A 18 1.42 -9.92 1.39
N ARG A 19 0.28 -9.93 2.07
CA ARG A 19 -0.32 -11.15 2.62
C ARG A 19 -1.50 -11.58 1.78
N THR A 20 -1.49 -12.83 1.32
CA THR A 20 -2.58 -13.48 0.58
C THR A 20 -3.15 -14.63 1.42
N PRO A 21 -4.25 -15.30 1.00
CA PRO A 21 -4.70 -16.51 1.66
C PRO A 21 -3.60 -17.59 1.65
N GLY A 22 -3.03 -17.88 2.82
CA GLY A 22 -2.04 -18.95 2.99
C GLY A 22 -0.59 -18.60 2.64
N ALA A 23 -0.29 -17.37 2.20
CA ALA A 23 1.08 -16.96 1.91
C ALA A 23 1.38 -15.50 2.28
N SER A 24 2.67 -15.20 2.38
CA SER A 24 3.21 -13.85 2.55
C SER A 24 4.42 -13.68 1.63
N ALA A 25 4.54 -12.52 1.00
CA ALA A 25 5.69 -12.14 0.18
C ALA A 25 6.19 -10.75 0.58
N THR A 26 7.50 -10.55 0.48
CA THR A 26 8.13 -9.24 0.60
C THR A 26 8.66 -8.84 -0.76
N GLN A 27 8.40 -7.60 -1.16
CA GLN A 27 8.90 -7.01 -2.40
C GLN A 27 9.50 -5.64 -2.10
N TYR A 28 10.46 -5.23 -2.92
CA TYR A 28 11.04 -3.89 -2.86
C TYR A 28 10.60 -3.12 -4.10
N LEU A 29 10.35 -1.83 -3.94
CA LEU A 29 9.95 -0.94 -5.01
C LEU A 29 10.94 0.23 -5.08
N ALA A 30 11.83 0.18 -6.07
CA ALA A 30 12.85 1.21 -6.23
C ALA A 30 12.22 2.54 -6.71
N PRO A 31 12.94 3.66 -6.57
CA PRO A 31 12.51 4.95 -7.12
C PRO A 31 12.15 4.87 -8.61
N GLY A 32 10.99 5.42 -8.99
CA GLY A 32 10.48 5.40 -10.37
C GLY A 32 9.86 4.07 -10.81
N GLU A 33 9.87 3.04 -9.97
CA GLU A 33 9.22 1.77 -10.27
C GLU A 33 7.75 1.76 -9.85
N SER A 34 6.99 0.84 -10.47
CA SER A 34 5.62 0.58 -10.10
C SER A 34 5.35 -0.91 -9.91
N LEU A 35 4.41 -1.22 -9.03
CA LEU A 35 3.95 -2.56 -8.73
C LEU A 35 2.43 -2.63 -8.82
N THR A 36 1.94 -3.75 -9.34
CA THR A 36 0.51 -4.05 -9.36
C THR A 36 0.24 -5.29 -8.52
N VAL A 37 -0.55 -5.14 -7.46
CA VAL A 37 -0.95 -6.22 -6.57
C VAL A 37 -2.28 -6.79 -7.03
N ALA A 38 -2.24 -8.02 -7.54
CA ALA A 38 -3.41 -8.74 -8.01
C ALA A 38 -4.35 -9.11 -6.86
N GLU A 39 -3.82 -9.82 -5.86
CA GLU A 39 -4.57 -10.30 -4.71
C GLU A 39 -3.84 -9.97 -3.40
N ALA A 40 -4.59 -9.56 -2.39
CA ALA A 40 -4.09 -9.34 -1.03
C ALA A 40 -5.24 -9.34 -0.02
N ARG A 41 -4.97 -9.82 1.19
CA ARG A 41 -5.78 -9.60 2.40
C ARG A 41 -5.27 -8.41 3.21
N LEU A 42 -3.98 -8.14 3.13
CA LEU A 42 -3.30 -7.03 3.77
C LEU A 42 -2.06 -6.68 2.95
N ILE A 43 -1.79 -5.39 2.81
CA ILE A 43 -0.55 -4.87 2.23
C ILE A 43 0.02 -3.87 3.23
N ALA A 44 1.26 -4.09 3.68
CA ALA A 44 1.98 -3.12 4.50
C ALA A 44 3.11 -2.52 3.67
N LEU A 45 3.28 -1.20 3.73
CA LEU A 45 4.32 -0.46 3.03
C LEU A 45 5.12 0.35 4.04
N ARG A 46 6.44 0.36 3.87
CA ARG A 46 7.35 1.11 4.73
C ARG A 46 8.58 1.56 3.95
N SER A 47 9.37 2.44 4.56
CA SER A 47 10.71 2.71 4.05
C SER A 47 11.61 1.48 4.17
N ALA A 48 12.32 1.13 3.10
CA ALA A 48 13.30 0.05 3.16
C ALA A 48 14.59 0.45 3.92
N GLU A 49 14.91 1.74 3.94
CA GLU A 49 16.20 2.26 4.41
C GLU A 49 16.06 3.33 5.51
N GLY A 50 14.85 3.55 6.03
CA GLY A 50 14.58 4.57 7.05
C GLY A 50 14.58 6.02 6.52
N GLY A 51 14.64 6.22 5.20
CA GLY A 51 14.39 7.51 4.55
C GLY A 51 12.92 7.73 4.25
N ALA A 52 12.47 8.97 4.12
CA ALA A 52 11.10 9.25 3.72
C ALA A 52 10.80 8.74 2.31
N VAL A 53 9.62 8.16 2.11
CA VAL A 53 9.17 7.60 0.83
C VAL A 53 7.93 8.35 0.34
N GLU A 54 7.89 8.63 -0.96
CA GLU A 54 6.73 9.22 -1.63
C GLU A 54 6.12 8.22 -2.59
N LEU A 55 4.82 7.98 -2.47
CA LEU A 55 4.10 6.96 -3.23
C LEU A 55 2.84 7.55 -3.85
N ALA A 56 2.56 7.16 -5.09
CA ALA A 56 1.23 7.27 -5.67
C ALA A 56 0.55 5.90 -5.59
N ILE A 57 -0.64 5.84 -4.98
CA ILE A 57 -1.42 4.61 -4.87
C ILE A 57 -2.78 4.75 -5.55
N GLU A 58 -3.25 3.68 -6.17
CA GLU A 58 -4.52 3.62 -6.89
C GLU A 58 -5.25 2.31 -6.60
N ASN A 59 -6.50 2.42 -6.13
CA ASN A 59 -7.40 1.27 -6.04
C ASN A 59 -7.90 0.89 -7.43
N ARG A 60 -7.36 -0.18 -8.00
CA ARG A 60 -7.77 -0.72 -9.30
C ARG A 60 -8.89 -1.75 -9.22
N SER A 61 -9.38 -2.06 -8.03
CA SER A 61 -10.56 -2.89 -7.87
C SER A 61 -11.82 -2.13 -8.26
N ASP A 62 -12.77 -2.82 -8.90
CA ASP A 62 -14.14 -2.32 -9.11
C ASP A 62 -15.08 -2.65 -7.93
N ALA A 63 -14.66 -3.54 -7.04
CA ALA A 63 -15.54 -4.14 -6.03
C ALA A 63 -15.11 -3.86 -4.58
N LEU A 64 -13.83 -3.61 -4.36
CA LEU A 64 -13.27 -3.44 -3.02
C LEU A 64 -13.02 -1.96 -2.72
N ARG A 65 -13.30 -1.54 -1.48
CA ARG A 65 -12.74 -0.34 -0.90
C ARG A 65 -11.39 -0.69 -0.28
N LEU A 66 -10.40 0.20 -0.33
CA LEU A 66 -9.16 0.05 0.41
C LEU A 66 -9.20 0.96 1.64
N ASP A 67 -9.28 0.38 2.82
CA ASP A 67 -9.06 1.12 4.05
C ASP A 67 -7.56 1.31 4.28
N LEU A 68 -7.18 2.52 4.68
CA LEU A 68 -5.80 2.95 4.83
C LEU A 68 -5.53 3.33 6.29
N TYR A 69 -4.46 2.82 6.85
CA TYR A 69 -4.00 3.13 8.20
C TYR A 69 -2.55 3.56 8.13
N HIS A 70 -2.28 4.77 8.61
CA HIS A 70 -0.94 5.29 8.79
C HIS A 70 -0.50 4.97 10.21
N THR A 71 0.68 4.39 10.35
CA THR A 71 1.25 3.98 11.63
C THR A 71 2.59 4.67 11.81
N SER A 72 2.80 5.26 12.98
CA SER A 72 4.07 5.83 13.42
C SER A 72 4.36 5.31 14.83
N PRO A 73 5.55 5.56 15.40
CA PRO A 73 5.83 5.20 16.79
C PRO A 73 4.89 5.90 17.80
N ALA A 74 4.34 7.06 17.44
CA ALA A 74 3.48 7.84 18.33
C ALA A 74 2.01 7.44 18.25
N GLU A 75 1.50 7.09 17.05
CA GLU A 75 0.08 6.80 16.87
C GLU A 75 -0.21 5.90 15.66
N THR A 76 -1.42 5.32 15.67
CA THR A 76 -2.06 4.72 14.50
C THR A 76 -3.29 5.52 14.12
N LYS A 77 -3.31 6.03 12.89
CA LYS A 77 -4.38 6.87 12.38
C LYS A 77 -5.01 6.27 11.14
N ARG A 78 -6.34 6.15 11.14
CA ARG A 78 -7.09 5.79 9.93
C ARG A 78 -7.12 6.99 8.98
N LEU A 79 -6.65 6.80 7.75
CA LEU A 79 -6.78 7.78 6.68
C LEU A 79 -8.10 7.60 5.93
N ARG A 80 -8.46 8.59 5.10
CA ARG A 80 -9.55 8.41 4.13
C ARG A 80 -9.19 7.25 3.19
N GLY A 81 -10.02 6.21 3.20
CA GLY A 81 -9.88 5.05 2.31
C GLY A 81 -10.06 5.40 0.84
N LEU A 82 -9.64 4.50 -0.05
CA LEU A 82 -9.81 4.62 -1.49
C LEU A 82 -11.00 3.80 -1.95
N TRP A 83 -12.01 4.46 -2.51
CA TRP A 83 -13.08 3.78 -3.23
C TRP A 83 -12.54 3.19 -4.55
N PRO A 84 -13.29 2.28 -5.19
CA PRO A 84 -12.96 1.79 -6.53
C PRO A 84 -12.54 2.92 -7.48
N ARG A 85 -11.45 2.68 -8.23
CA ARG A 85 -10.88 3.60 -9.23
C ARG A 85 -10.38 4.94 -8.69
N GLN A 86 -10.20 5.07 -7.38
CA GLN A 86 -9.60 6.25 -6.77
C GLN A 86 -8.12 6.05 -6.47
N GLY A 87 -7.36 7.13 -6.60
CA GLY A 87 -5.95 7.16 -6.21
C GLY A 87 -5.60 8.42 -5.40
N ARG A 88 -4.41 8.40 -4.81
CA ARG A 88 -3.83 9.52 -4.09
C ARG A 88 -2.32 9.42 -3.97
N GLY A 89 -1.67 10.57 -3.78
CA GLY A 89 -0.31 10.66 -3.26
C GLY A 89 -0.26 10.42 -1.75
N LEU A 90 0.87 9.88 -1.31
CA LEU A 90 1.21 9.62 0.09
C LEU A 90 2.68 9.95 0.33
N HIS A 91 2.96 10.40 1.54
CA HIS A 91 4.30 10.58 2.08
C HIS A 91 4.37 9.78 3.37
N LEU A 92 5.42 8.97 3.52
CA LEU A 92 5.72 8.19 4.72
C LEU A 92 7.11 8.58 5.21
N GLY A 93 7.20 8.98 6.47
CA GLY A 93 8.47 9.14 7.17
C GLY A 93 9.26 7.83 7.27
N GLY A 94 10.51 7.93 7.67
CA GLY A 94 11.43 6.79 7.74
C GLY A 94 11.00 5.66 8.70
N ASP A 95 10.31 6.04 9.77
CA ASP A 95 9.78 5.19 10.83
C ASP A 95 8.27 5.00 10.74
N GLU A 96 7.66 5.43 9.64
CA GLU A 96 6.23 5.34 9.41
C GLU A 96 5.90 4.18 8.45
N ASP A 97 4.76 3.54 8.67
CA ASP A 97 4.20 2.56 7.75
C ASP A 97 2.80 2.97 7.27
N LEU A 98 2.42 2.40 6.13
CA LEU A 98 1.06 2.38 5.63
C LEU A 98 0.55 0.94 5.59
N VAL A 99 -0.56 0.68 6.26
CA VAL A 99 -1.31 -0.56 6.14
C VAL A 99 -2.53 -0.32 5.27
N VAL A 100 -2.67 -1.13 4.22
CA VAL A 100 -3.78 -1.15 3.28
C VAL A 100 -4.58 -2.44 3.49
N LEU A 101 -5.86 -2.29 3.79
CA LEU A 101 -6.81 -3.38 4.00
C LEU A 101 -7.89 -3.34 2.92
N PRO A 102 -7.93 -4.32 2.01
CA PRO A 102 -9.05 -4.46 1.09
C PRO A 102 -10.32 -4.92 1.84
N VAL A 103 -11.38 -4.13 1.74
CA VAL A 103 -12.66 -4.34 2.44
C VAL A 103 -13.78 -4.51 1.41
N GLY A 104 -14.52 -5.61 1.54
CA GLY A 104 -15.63 -5.96 0.66
C GLY A 104 -15.65 -7.46 0.35
N THR A 105 -16.43 -7.84 -0.65
CA THR A 105 -16.54 -9.23 -1.08
C THR A 105 -15.45 -9.55 -2.09
N PHE A 106 -14.57 -10.48 -1.71
CA PHE A 106 -13.62 -11.07 -2.65
C PHE A 106 -14.40 -11.99 -3.59
N LYS A 107 -14.46 -11.66 -4.87
CA LYS A 107 -14.98 -12.58 -5.89
C LYS A 107 -13.88 -13.60 -6.18
N SER A 108 -14.12 -14.83 -5.71
CA SER A 108 -13.36 -16.04 -6.05
C SER A 108 -13.54 -16.42 -7.51
#